data_AF-A0A833WH23-F1
#
_entry.id   AF-A0A833WH23-F1
#
_cell.length_a   1.000
_cell.length_b   1.000
_cell.length_c   1.000
_cell.angle_alpha   90.00
_cell.angle_beta   90.00
_cell.angle_gamma   90.00
#
_symmetry.space_group_name_H-M   'P 1'
#
loop_
_entity.id
_entity.type
_entity.pdbx_description
1 polymer ?
#
loop_
_entity_poly.entity_id
_entity_poly.type
_entity_poly.pdbx_seq_one_letter_code
_entity_poly.pdbx_strand_id
1 'polypeptide(L)'
;MQGPMRGAGVLLALCATSQTRHNLEKCVKRLRIRLHEDRRHVEWERLLRMRHYVTLDCLKHPEESNWMVFWRRNTEKNMLSKTSLSRGAFEQPLERFSQFYIIPVYNPAGGRPRRLQHHHQVLGLLLAFYVGSMKRSTLCSEFGVPPSTLSRVLNAAEEALASALVGFSPARIVWPSPARQRALAQLVESRQPMLRYTWGFSMG
;
A
#
# COMPACT_ATOMS: atom_id res chain seq x y z
N MET A 1 -39.47 -64.96 -27.09
CA MET A 1 -38.65 -64.05 -27.93
C MET A 1 -38.05 -62.96 -27.04
N GLN A 2 -36.78 -63.11 -26.66
CA GLN A 2 -35.92 -62.13 -25.95
C GLN A 2 -34.58 -62.16 -26.72
N GLY A 3 -33.93 -61.11 -27.20
CA GLY A 3 -34.22 -59.69 -27.35
C GLY A 3 -33.00 -59.03 -28.05
N PRO A 4 -33.16 -58.09 -29.00
CA PRO A 4 -32.04 -57.33 -29.57
C PRO A 4 -31.55 -56.21 -28.62
N MET A 5 -32.28 -55.96 -27.52
CA MET A 5 -32.10 -54.84 -26.59
C MET A 5 -30.83 -54.94 -25.72
N ARG A 6 -30.25 -56.13 -25.52
CA ARG A 6 -29.06 -56.30 -24.65
C ARG A 6 -27.75 -55.83 -25.29
N GLY A 7 -27.59 -55.97 -26.61
CA GLY A 7 -26.37 -55.56 -27.32
C GLY A 7 -26.23 -54.04 -27.48
N ALA A 8 -27.33 -53.35 -27.74
CA ALA A 8 -27.36 -51.89 -27.86
C ALA A 8 -27.02 -51.19 -26.53
N GLY A 9 -27.50 -51.72 -25.40
CA GLY A 9 -27.19 -51.17 -24.07
C GLY A 9 -25.71 -51.26 -23.70
N VAL A 10 -25.03 -52.35 -24.08
CA VAL A 10 -23.59 -52.53 -23.84
C VAL A 10 -22.76 -51.58 -24.69
N LEU A 11 -23.12 -51.38 -25.96
CA LEU A 11 -22.42 -50.45 -26.85
C LEU A 11 -22.58 -48.99 -26.41
N LEU A 12 -23.78 -48.60 -25.95
CA LEU A 12 -24.01 -47.27 -25.39
C LEU A 12 -23.20 -47.04 -24.10
N ALA A 13 -23.11 -48.04 -23.22
CA ALA A 13 -22.30 -47.97 -22.00
C ALA A 13 -20.79 -47.84 -22.32
N LEU A 14 -20.29 -48.57 -23.31
CA LEU A 14 -18.89 -48.48 -23.77
C LEU A 14 -18.59 -47.12 -24.43
N CYS A 15 -19.53 -46.59 -25.21
CA CYS A 15 -19.40 -45.26 -25.81
C CYS A 15 -19.39 -44.16 -24.74
N ALA A 16 -20.29 -44.24 -23.74
CA ALA A 16 -20.34 -43.30 -22.62
C ALA A 16 -19.08 -43.34 -21.76
N THR A 17 -18.54 -44.53 -21.47
CA THR A 17 -17.29 -44.68 -20.71
C THR A 17 -16.07 -44.18 -21.50
N SER A 18 -16.01 -44.44 -22.80
CA SER A 18 -14.97 -43.88 -23.70
C SER A 18 -15.02 -42.35 -23.74
N GLN A 19 -16.20 -41.76 -23.89
CA GLN A 19 -16.38 -40.31 -23.88
C GLN A 19 -16.02 -39.69 -22.52
N THR A 20 -16.37 -40.37 -21.42
CA THR A 20 -16.01 -39.95 -20.07
C THR A 20 -14.50 -39.97 -19.87
N ARG A 21 -13.82 -41.02 -20.33
CA ARG A 21 -12.36 -41.12 -20.28
C ARG A 21 -11.68 -40.01 -21.07
N HIS A 22 -12.14 -39.72 -22.29
CA HIS A 22 -11.62 -38.61 -23.10
C HIS A 22 -11.80 -37.25 -22.42
N ASN A 23 -12.95 -37.03 -21.80
CA ASN A 23 -13.23 -35.80 -21.07
C ASN A 23 -12.36 -35.67 -19.81
N LEU A 24 -12.12 -36.77 -19.09
CA LEU A 24 -11.21 -36.80 -17.94
C LEU A 24 -9.77 -36.54 -18.36
N GLU A 25 -9.30 -37.12 -19.47
CA GLU A 25 -7.96 -36.87 -20.00
C GLU A 25 -7.77 -35.40 -20.39
N LYS A 26 -8.78 -34.77 -21.02
CA LYS A 26 -8.79 -33.32 -21.27
C LYS A 26 -8.79 -32.52 -19.97
N CYS A 27 -9.54 -32.96 -18.96
CA CYS A 27 -9.58 -32.31 -17.65
C CYS A 27 -8.21 -32.36 -16.96
N VAL A 28 -7.57 -33.53 -16.93
CA VAL A 28 -6.23 -33.73 -16.36
C VAL A 28 -5.19 -32.89 -17.11
N LYS A 29 -5.24 -32.84 -18.45
CA LYS A 29 -4.35 -31.96 -19.24
C LYS A 29 -4.52 -30.49 -18.85
N ARG A 30 -5.76 -30.01 -18.74
CA ARG A 30 -6.05 -28.62 -18.29
C ARG A 30 -5.59 -28.35 -16.86
N LEU A 31 -5.73 -29.32 -15.96
CA LEU A 31 -5.26 -29.19 -14.58
C LEU A 31 -3.73 -29.13 -14.51
N ARG A 32 -3.03 -29.94 -15.31
CA ARG A 32 -1.56 -29.91 -15.38
C ARG A 32 -1.05 -28.55 -15.89
N ILE A 33 -1.70 -27.98 -16.90
CA ILE A 33 -1.34 -26.65 -17.42
C ILE A 33 -1.53 -25.59 -16.33
N ARG A 34 -2.71 -25.57 -15.67
CA ARG A 34 -3.00 -24.63 -14.58
C ARG A 34 -2.02 -24.76 -13.42
N LEU A 35 -1.75 -25.99 -12.96
CA LEU A 35 -0.76 -26.23 -11.90
C LEU A 35 0.64 -25.72 -12.28
N HIS A 36 1.02 -25.85 -13.55
CA HIS A 36 2.31 -25.35 -14.03
C HIS A 36 2.36 -23.83 -14.05
N GLU A 37 1.28 -23.17 -14.49
CA GLU A 37 1.13 -21.72 -14.47
C GLU A 37 1.15 -21.17 -13.03
N ASP A 38 0.37 -21.78 -12.12
CA ASP A 38 0.33 -21.41 -10.71
C ASP A 38 1.71 -21.57 -10.05
N ARG A 39 2.41 -22.67 -10.33
CA ARG A 39 3.78 -22.88 -9.82
C ARG A 39 4.74 -21.80 -10.32
N ARG A 40 4.64 -21.41 -11.60
CA ARG A 40 5.45 -20.32 -12.16
C ARG A 40 5.14 -18.99 -11.49
N HIS A 41 3.86 -18.70 -11.22
CA HIS A 41 3.45 -17.49 -10.54
C HIS A 41 4.05 -17.43 -9.12
N VAL A 42 3.92 -18.51 -8.35
CA VAL A 42 4.47 -18.59 -6.99
C VAL A 42 6.00 -18.44 -6.96
N GLU A 43 6.72 -19.11 -7.88
CA GLU A 43 8.19 -18.97 -7.97
C GLU A 43 8.61 -17.57 -8.42
N TRP A 44 7.87 -16.95 -9.34
CA TRP A 44 8.13 -15.58 -9.77
C TRP A 44 7.93 -14.59 -8.61
N GLU A 45 6.84 -14.72 -7.85
CA GLU A 45 6.61 -13.92 -6.64
C GLU A 45 7.69 -14.14 -5.57
N ARG A 46 8.19 -15.37 -5.42
CA ARG A 46 9.29 -15.70 -4.50
C ARG A 46 10.59 -15.04 -4.95
N LEU A 47 10.96 -15.16 -6.22
CA LEU A 47 12.17 -14.55 -6.79
C LEU A 47 12.14 -13.03 -6.71
N LEU A 48 10.97 -12.41 -6.96
CA LEU A 48 10.79 -10.98 -6.75
C LEU A 48 10.97 -10.57 -5.29
N ARG A 49 10.39 -11.35 -4.35
CA ARG A 49 10.59 -11.13 -2.92
C ARG A 49 12.06 -11.23 -2.53
N MET A 50 12.79 -12.23 -3.05
CA MET A 50 14.23 -12.42 -2.79
C MET A 50 15.10 -11.31 -3.37
N ARG A 51 14.85 -10.89 -4.62
CA ARG A 51 15.63 -9.83 -5.28
C ARG A 51 15.44 -8.46 -4.63
N HIS A 52 14.28 -8.23 -4.02
CA HIS A 52 13.96 -7.00 -3.30
C HIS A 52 14.00 -7.19 -1.78
N TYR A 53 14.66 -8.25 -1.32
CA TYR A 53 14.73 -8.59 0.09
C TYR A 53 15.69 -7.65 0.82
N VAL A 54 15.11 -6.66 1.49
CA VAL A 54 15.85 -5.79 2.41
C VAL A 54 15.93 -6.50 3.75
N THR A 55 17.11 -7.02 4.09
CA THR A 55 17.38 -7.61 5.41
C THR A 55 17.57 -6.53 6.47
N LEU A 56 17.52 -6.94 7.74
CA LEU A 56 17.81 -6.04 8.87
C LEU A 56 19.22 -5.44 8.77
N ASP A 57 20.20 -6.22 8.30
CA ASP A 57 21.61 -5.82 8.21
C ASP A 57 21.86 -4.76 7.13
N CYS A 58 21.00 -4.68 6.11
CA CYS A 58 21.06 -3.63 5.10
C CYS A 58 20.49 -2.28 5.58
N LEU A 59 19.95 -2.22 6.80
CA LEU A 59 19.23 -1.06 7.31
C LEU A 59 19.97 -0.40 8.46
N LYS A 60 20.15 0.92 8.35
CA LYS A 60 20.60 1.76 9.47
C LYS A 60 19.64 1.62 10.65
N HIS A 61 20.17 1.85 11.86
CA HIS A 61 19.30 2.03 13.02
C HIS A 61 18.35 3.21 12.77
N PRO A 62 17.06 3.17 13.18
CA PRO A 62 16.13 4.26 12.93
C PRO A 62 16.61 5.63 13.42
N GLU A 63 17.32 5.68 14.54
CA GLU A 63 17.94 6.91 15.06
C GLU A 63 19.03 7.51 14.15
N GLU A 64 19.66 6.67 13.33
CA GLU A 64 20.70 7.04 12.35
C GLU A 64 20.15 7.10 10.92
N SER A 65 18.84 6.91 10.76
CA SER A 65 18.17 6.91 9.46
C SER A 65 18.25 8.28 8.79
N ASN A 66 18.08 8.27 7.47
CA ASN A 66 18.05 9.51 6.69
C ASN A 66 16.93 10.42 7.19
N TRP A 67 15.74 9.87 7.53
CA TRP A 67 14.66 10.62 8.18
C TRP A 67 15.13 11.41 9.40
N MET A 68 15.89 10.79 10.31
CA MET A 68 16.37 11.46 11.52
C MET A 68 17.36 12.58 11.25
N VAL A 69 18.19 12.44 10.21
CA VAL A 69 19.08 13.52 9.76
C VAL A 69 18.26 14.71 9.27
N PHE A 70 17.21 14.47 8.48
CA PHE A 70 16.32 15.55 7.99
C PHE A 70 15.55 16.22 9.13
N TRP A 71 14.99 15.42 10.04
CA TRP A 71 14.24 15.92 11.19
C TRP A 71 15.09 16.84 12.09
N ARG A 72 16.34 16.44 12.35
CA ARG A 72 17.29 17.20 13.19
C ARG A 72 17.82 18.46 12.51
N ARG A 73 18.07 18.43 11.20
CA ARG A 73 18.61 19.58 10.44
C ARG A 73 17.61 20.70 10.18
N ASN A 74 16.32 20.46 10.43
CA ASN A 74 15.24 21.46 10.34
C ASN A 74 15.15 22.21 8.99
N THR A 75 15.36 21.51 7.87
CA THR A 75 15.26 22.12 6.54
C THR A 75 13.84 21.96 5.98
N GLU A 76 13.07 23.06 5.93
CA GLU A 76 11.70 23.14 5.38
C GLU A 76 11.54 22.44 4.01
N LYS A 77 12.48 22.69 3.09
CA LYS A 77 12.46 22.09 1.74
C LYS A 77 12.45 20.56 1.75
N ASN A 78 13.18 19.94 2.68
CA ASN A 78 13.24 18.48 2.78
C ASN A 78 11.98 17.89 3.43
N MET A 79 11.33 18.64 4.33
CA MET A 79 10.05 18.24 4.91
C MET A 79 8.95 18.25 3.86
N LEU A 80 8.85 19.34 3.09
CA LEU A 80 7.90 19.46 1.99
C LEU A 80 8.11 18.39 0.92
N SER A 81 9.35 18.14 0.51
CA SER A 81 9.62 17.12 -0.53
C SER A 81 9.31 15.69 -0.07
N LYS A 82 9.37 15.41 1.23
CA LYS A 82 9.14 14.07 1.79
C LYS A 82 7.71 13.83 2.26
N THR A 83 7.05 14.85 2.78
CA THR A 83 5.74 14.71 3.44
C THR A 83 4.64 15.55 2.81
N SER A 84 4.98 16.40 1.82
CA SER A 84 4.11 17.43 1.26
C SER A 84 3.60 18.46 2.28
N LEU A 85 4.22 18.52 3.47
CA LEU A 85 3.92 19.48 4.53
C LEU A 85 5.18 20.25 4.92
N SER A 86 5.00 21.54 5.20
CA SER A 86 6.00 22.31 5.95
C SER A 86 6.14 21.74 7.37
N ARG A 87 7.22 22.08 8.09
CA ARG A 87 7.38 21.57 9.45
C ARG A 87 6.26 22.01 10.37
N GLY A 88 5.88 23.29 10.30
CA GLY A 88 4.78 23.81 11.10
C GLY A 88 3.42 23.17 10.77
N ALA A 89 3.19 22.80 9.51
CA ALA A 89 1.99 22.06 9.13
C ALA A 89 2.05 20.58 9.54
N PHE A 90 3.24 19.98 9.60
CA PHE A 90 3.46 18.61 10.07
C PHE A 90 3.28 18.47 11.60
N GLU A 91 3.72 19.46 12.37
CA GLU A 91 3.67 19.43 13.84
C GLU A 91 2.22 19.45 14.38
N GLN A 92 1.28 20.11 13.69
CA GLN A 92 -0.13 20.15 14.10
C GLN A 92 -0.81 18.76 14.12
N PRO A 93 -0.81 17.96 13.03
CA PRO A 93 -1.32 16.60 13.09
C PRO A 93 -0.43 15.70 13.96
N LEU A 94 0.89 15.97 14.09
CA LEU A 94 1.76 15.19 14.98
C LEU A 94 1.32 15.25 16.44
N GLU A 95 1.00 16.45 16.93
CA GLU A 95 0.53 16.64 18.30
C GLU A 95 -0.73 15.80 18.58
N ARG A 96 -1.72 15.87 17.69
CA ARG A 96 -2.95 15.07 17.81
C ARG A 96 -2.68 13.59 17.65
N PHE A 97 -1.89 13.20 16.64
CA PHE A 97 -1.52 11.82 16.34
C PHE A 97 -0.88 11.12 17.55
N SER A 98 -0.05 11.83 18.31
CA SER A 98 0.60 11.28 19.51
C SER A 98 -0.37 10.82 20.60
N GLN A 99 -1.60 11.34 20.61
CA GLN A 99 -2.65 10.94 21.54
C GLN A 99 -3.31 9.61 21.15
N PHE A 100 -3.25 9.24 19.86
CA PHE A 100 -3.90 8.04 19.33
C PHE A 100 -2.92 6.91 19.01
N TYR A 101 -1.67 7.23 18.67
CA TYR A 101 -0.64 6.22 18.39
C TYR A 101 0.26 6.00 19.60
N ILE A 102 -0.01 4.95 20.38
CA ILE A 102 0.78 4.66 21.57
C ILE A 102 2.10 3.96 21.19
N ILE A 103 3.22 4.56 21.58
CA ILE A 103 4.54 3.91 21.56
C ILE A 103 4.81 3.38 22.98
N PRO A 104 4.77 2.05 23.21
CA PRO A 104 5.02 1.49 24.53
C PRO A 104 6.45 1.77 24.98
N VAL A 105 6.60 2.17 26.24
CA VAL A 105 7.91 2.27 26.89
C VAL A 105 8.56 0.88 26.90
N TYR A 106 9.85 0.83 26.61
CA TYR A 106 10.59 -0.43 26.61
C TYR A 106 10.52 -1.12 27.97
N ASN A 107 10.11 -2.38 27.97
CA ASN A 107 10.15 -3.28 29.12
C ASN A 107 11.08 -4.47 28.77
N PRO A 108 12.18 -4.69 29.51
CA PRO A 108 13.09 -5.82 29.28
C PRO A 108 12.40 -7.20 29.29
N ALA A 109 11.32 -7.35 30.05
CA ALA A 109 10.54 -8.59 30.10
C ALA A 109 9.63 -8.78 28.86
N GLY A 110 9.37 -7.72 28.09
CA GLY A 110 8.48 -7.71 26.92
C GLY A 110 9.15 -8.01 25.58
N GLY A 111 10.43 -8.38 25.60
CA GLY A 111 11.20 -8.65 24.39
C GLY A 111 11.80 -7.38 23.75
N ARG A 112 12.13 -7.44 22.46
CA ARG A 112 12.89 -6.38 21.78
C ARG A 112 12.08 -5.07 21.69
N PRO A 113 12.70 -3.89 21.95
CA PRO A 113 12.04 -2.61 21.75
C PRO A 113 11.49 -2.46 20.33
N ARG A 114 10.42 -1.66 20.17
CA ARG A 114 9.95 -1.27 18.83
C ARG A 114 11.05 -0.54 18.08
N ARG A 115 11.09 -0.68 16.74
CA ARG A 115 12.16 -0.06 15.95
C ARG A 115 12.01 1.47 15.91
N LEU A 116 10.79 1.96 15.68
CA LEU A 116 10.48 3.39 15.72
C LEU A 116 10.10 3.77 17.15
N GLN A 117 10.81 4.76 17.71
CA GLN A 117 10.71 5.19 19.10
C GLN A 117 10.04 6.57 19.22
N HIS A 118 9.84 7.27 18.10
CA HIS A 118 9.26 8.61 18.09
C HIS A 118 8.05 8.71 17.16
N HIS A 119 7.01 9.45 17.61
CA HIS A 119 5.79 9.66 16.83
C HIS A 119 6.06 10.30 15.47
N HIS A 120 7.02 11.23 15.39
CA HIS A 120 7.36 11.88 14.12
C HIS A 120 7.99 10.91 13.11
N GLN A 121 8.68 9.85 13.55
CA GLN A 121 9.17 8.80 12.65
C GLN A 121 8.00 8.04 12.03
N VAL A 122 6.99 7.71 12.83
CA VAL A 122 5.81 6.96 12.40
C VAL A 122 4.93 7.80 11.46
N LEU A 123 4.61 9.03 11.87
CA LEU A 123 3.81 9.94 11.04
C LEU A 123 4.56 10.33 9.76
N GLY A 124 5.86 10.60 9.86
CA GLY A 124 6.71 10.89 8.71
C GLY A 124 6.75 9.74 7.70
N LEU A 125 6.81 8.50 8.18
CA LEU A 125 6.76 7.30 7.34
C LEU A 125 5.44 7.17 6.60
N LEU A 126 4.32 7.39 7.30
CA LEU A 126 2.97 7.31 6.72
C LEU A 126 2.77 8.40 5.66
N LEU A 127 3.13 9.65 5.96
CA LEU A 127 3.01 10.74 5.00
C LEU A 127 3.94 10.55 3.79
N ALA A 128 5.18 10.11 4.00
CA ALA A 128 6.08 9.76 2.90
C ALA A 128 5.54 8.62 2.02
N PHE A 129 4.77 7.70 2.60
CA PHE A 129 4.05 6.68 1.84
C PHE A 129 2.92 7.29 1.01
N TYR A 130 2.12 8.22 1.56
CA TYR A 130 1.02 8.87 0.83
C TYR A 130 1.46 9.86 -0.26
N VAL A 131 2.61 10.53 -0.09
CA VAL A 131 3.19 11.35 -1.16
C VAL A 131 3.52 10.50 -2.40
N GLY A 132 3.63 9.17 -2.26
CA GLY A 132 3.73 8.23 -3.38
C GLY A 132 5.08 8.27 -4.10
N SER A 133 6.05 9.04 -3.61
CA SER A 133 7.35 9.23 -4.25
C SER A 133 8.32 8.07 -4.01
N MET A 134 8.03 7.17 -3.06
CA MET A 134 8.98 6.15 -2.60
C MET A 134 8.43 4.72 -2.70
N LYS A 135 9.24 3.81 -3.27
CA LYS A 135 9.00 2.36 -3.19
C LYS A 135 9.11 1.89 -1.74
N ARG A 136 8.44 0.79 -1.38
CA ARG A 136 8.49 0.22 -0.01
C ARG A 136 9.93 -0.07 0.46
N SER A 137 10.81 -0.51 -0.43
CA SER A 137 12.23 -0.72 -0.11
C SER A 137 12.97 0.59 0.20
N THR A 138 12.67 1.66 -0.53
CA THR A 138 13.20 3.00 -0.26
C THR A 138 12.71 3.51 1.10
N LEU A 139 11.42 3.36 1.42
CA LEU A 139 10.88 3.70 2.74
C LEU A 139 11.57 2.90 3.86
N CYS A 140 11.82 1.61 3.64
CA CYS A 140 12.56 0.78 4.59
C CYS A 140 13.94 1.37 4.88
N SER A 141 14.70 1.74 3.85
CA SER A 141 16.03 2.34 3.98
C SER A 141 16.01 3.74 4.59
N GLU A 142 15.06 4.58 4.20
CA GLU A 142 14.96 5.97 4.65
C GLU A 142 14.62 6.09 6.15
N PHE A 143 13.86 5.13 6.68
CA PHE A 143 13.39 5.12 8.08
C PHE A 143 14.05 4.01 8.92
N GLY A 144 14.88 3.15 8.32
CA GLY A 144 15.52 2.03 9.03
C GLY A 144 14.54 0.96 9.51
N VAL A 145 13.45 0.69 8.77
CA VAL A 145 12.39 -0.25 9.18
C VAL A 145 12.35 -1.44 8.21
N PRO A 146 12.32 -2.71 8.67
CA PRO A 146 12.29 -3.85 7.76
C PRO A 146 10.89 -4.04 7.16
N PRO A 147 10.77 -4.68 5.98
CA PRO A 147 9.48 -4.79 5.26
C PRO A 147 8.32 -5.37 6.07
N SER A 148 8.59 -6.38 6.91
CA SER A 148 7.58 -7.02 7.78
C SER A 148 7.09 -6.12 8.92
N THR A 149 7.86 -5.11 9.30
CA THR A 149 7.45 -4.10 10.28
C THR A 149 6.79 -2.92 9.61
N LEU A 150 7.23 -2.55 8.40
CA LEU A 150 6.68 -1.44 7.63
C LEU A 150 5.16 -1.57 7.47
N SER A 151 4.65 -2.71 7.01
CA SER A 151 3.21 -2.90 6.80
C SER A 151 2.41 -2.76 8.10
N ARG A 152 2.90 -3.33 9.21
CA ARG A 152 2.21 -3.25 10.52
C ARG A 152 2.19 -1.82 11.06
N VAL A 153 3.30 -1.09 10.91
CA VAL A 153 3.40 0.31 11.34
C VAL A 153 2.47 1.18 10.49
N LEU A 154 2.43 1.00 9.17
CA LEU A 154 1.55 1.78 8.29
C LEU A 154 0.07 1.59 8.67
N ASN A 155 -0.39 0.35 8.82
CA ASN A 155 -1.79 0.08 9.16
C ASN A 155 -2.18 0.72 10.51
N ALA A 156 -1.36 0.52 11.55
CA ALA A 156 -1.64 1.10 12.87
C ALA A 156 -1.54 2.65 12.86
N ALA A 157 -0.62 3.20 12.09
CA ALA A 157 -0.48 4.65 11.93
C ALA A 157 -1.65 5.25 11.16
N GLU A 158 -2.17 4.56 10.15
CA GLU A 158 -3.33 5.01 9.37
C GLU A 158 -4.58 5.08 10.24
N GLU A 159 -4.85 4.08 11.07
CA GLU A 159 -5.95 4.10 12.05
C GLU A 159 -5.81 5.26 13.05
N ALA A 160 -4.61 5.45 13.60
CA ALA A 160 -4.35 6.53 14.54
C ALA A 160 -4.44 7.91 13.89
N LEU A 161 -3.96 8.07 12.64
CA LEU A 161 -4.08 9.32 11.90
C LEU A 161 -5.54 9.61 11.55
N ALA A 162 -6.31 8.62 11.10
CA ALA A 162 -7.74 8.78 10.84
C ALA A 162 -8.47 9.30 12.09
N SER A 163 -8.17 8.73 13.26
CA SER A 163 -8.71 9.18 14.54
C SER A 163 -8.26 10.62 14.89
N ALA A 164 -6.98 10.92 14.70
CA ALA A 164 -6.40 12.24 14.98
C ALA A 164 -6.96 13.36 14.09
N LEU A 165 -7.40 13.03 12.88
CA LEU A 165 -7.98 13.99 11.94
C LEU A 165 -9.48 14.26 12.19
N VAL A 166 -10.15 13.47 13.03
CA VAL A 166 -11.56 13.74 13.39
C VAL A 166 -11.65 15.12 14.07
N GLY A 167 -12.53 15.97 13.52
CA GLY A 167 -12.72 17.34 14.00
C GLY A 167 -11.53 18.28 13.77
N PHE A 168 -10.48 17.86 13.04
CA PHE A 168 -9.32 18.70 12.78
C PHE A 168 -9.61 19.67 11.63
N SER A 169 -9.94 20.92 11.97
CA SER A 169 -10.34 21.94 10.98
C SER A 169 -9.34 22.13 9.82
N PRO A 170 -8.02 22.19 10.05
CA PRO A 170 -7.05 22.33 8.96
C PRO A 170 -7.03 21.18 7.94
N ALA A 171 -7.45 19.97 8.32
CA ALA A 171 -7.53 18.83 7.41
C ALA A 171 -8.91 18.64 6.77
N ARG A 172 -9.86 19.55 7.04
CA ARG A 172 -11.20 19.47 6.48
C ARG A 172 -11.14 19.72 4.98
N ILE A 173 -11.66 18.76 4.20
CA ILE A 173 -11.91 18.97 2.78
C ILE A 173 -13.13 19.89 2.67
N VAL A 174 -12.91 21.13 2.22
CA VAL A 174 -13.96 22.10 1.93
C VAL A 174 -14.05 22.29 0.44
N TRP A 175 -15.16 21.87 -0.14
CA TRP A 175 -15.46 22.13 -1.54
C TRP A 175 -15.79 23.60 -1.75
N PRO A 176 -15.20 24.29 -2.74
CA PRO A 176 -15.58 25.65 -3.08
C PRO A 176 -17.06 25.70 -3.49
N SER A 177 -17.75 26.78 -3.19
CA SER A 177 -19.14 26.98 -3.65
C SER A 177 -19.20 27.05 -5.18
N PRO A 178 -20.34 26.71 -5.83
CA PRO A 178 -20.45 26.77 -7.29
C PRO A 178 -20.09 28.13 -7.91
N ALA A 179 -20.36 29.23 -7.20
CA ALA A 179 -19.95 30.57 -7.61
C ALA A 179 -18.42 30.71 -7.60
N ARG A 180 -17.76 30.21 -6.56
CA ARG A 180 -16.30 30.21 -6.45
C ARG A 180 -15.65 29.26 -7.44
N GLN A 181 -16.25 28.11 -7.71
CA GLN A 181 -15.81 27.18 -8.76
C GLN A 181 -15.82 27.84 -10.15
N ARG A 182 -16.90 28.57 -10.49
CA ARG A 182 -16.97 29.35 -11.74
C ARG A 182 -15.89 30.42 -11.83
N ALA A 183 -15.67 31.18 -10.75
CA ALA A 183 -14.61 32.18 -10.71
C ALA A 183 -13.22 31.56 -10.89
N LEU A 184 -12.94 30.41 -10.25
CA LEU A 184 -11.69 29.68 -10.42
C LEU A 184 -11.53 29.15 -11.85
N ALA A 185 -12.60 28.63 -12.45
CA ALA A 185 -12.56 28.16 -13.84
C ALA A 185 -12.28 29.30 -14.83
N GLN A 186 -12.84 30.49 -14.61
CA GLN A 186 -12.54 31.68 -15.42
C GLN A 186 -11.06 32.09 -15.31
N LEU A 187 -10.46 32.00 -14.11
CA LEU A 187 -9.04 32.26 -13.91
C LEU A 187 -8.16 31.24 -14.65
N VAL A 188 -8.54 29.96 -14.67
CA VAL A 188 -7.84 28.92 -15.43
C VAL A 188 -7.98 29.19 -16.94
N GLU A 189 -9.19 29.47 -17.42
CA GLU A 189 -9.45 29.76 -18.84
C GLU A 189 -8.68 31.01 -19.32
N SER A 190 -8.55 32.04 -18.48
CA SER A 190 -7.73 33.22 -18.80
C SER A 190 -6.23 32.90 -18.99
N ARG A 191 -5.73 31.87 -18.31
CA ARG A 191 -4.32 31.42 -18.43
C ARG A 191 -4.15 30.36 -19.51
N GLN A 192 -5.14 29.50 -19.69
CA GLN A 192 -5.18 28.43 -20.68
C GLN A 192 -6.57 28.35 -21.32
N PRO A 193 -6.79 29.05 -22.46
CA PRO A 193 -8.11 29.16 -23.10
C PRO A 193 -8.74 27.84 -23.58
N MET A 194 -7.93 26.78 -23.73
CA MET A 194 -8.42 25.45 -24.10
C MET A 194 -9.07 24.71 -22.93
N LEU A 195 -8.80 25.10 -21.68
CA LEU A 195 -9.33 24.47 -20.48
C LEU A 195 -10.59 25.18 -20.00
N ARG A 196 -11.68 25.06 -20.77
CA ARG A 196 -12.98 25.67 -20.43
C ARG A 196 -13.65 24.95 -19.28
N TYR A 197 -14.34 25.72 -18.43
CA TYR A 197 -15.14 25.21 -17.30
C TYR A 197 -14.36 24.29 -16.34
N THR A 198 -13.03 24.38 -16.34
CA THR A 198 -12.14 23.49 -15.60
C THR A 198 -11.47 24.25 -14.48
N TRP A 199 -11.50 23.69 -13.28
CA TRP A 199 -10.73 24.15 -12.13
C TRP A 199 -10.26 22.91 -11.36
N GLY A 200 -9.21 23.06 -10.55
CA GLY A 200 -8.64 21.93 -9.81
C GLY A 200 -7.90 22.38 -8.57
N PHE A 201 -7.46 21.40 -7.78
CA PHE A 201 -6.62 21.64 -6.63
C PHE A 201 -5.15 21.57 -7.03
N SER A 202 -4.38 22.58 -6.65
CA SER A 202 -2.93 22.51 -6.66
C SER A 202 -2.44 22.22 -5.25
N MET A 203 -1.68 21.14 -5.07
CA MET A 203 -0.88 20.94 -3.86
C MET A 203 0.27 21.95 -3.94
N GLY A 204 0.21 23.00 -3.12
CA GLY A 204 1.24 24.04 -3.00
C GLY A 204 2.10 23.81 -1.77
#